data_AF-A0A2K2VSW7-F1
#
_entry.id   AF-A0A2K2VSW7-F1
#
_cell.length_a   1.000
_cell.length_b   1.000
_cell.length_c   1.000
_cell.angle_alpha   90.00
_cell.angle_beta   90.00
_cell.angle_gamma   90.00
#
_symmetry.space_group_name_H-M   'P 1'
#
loop_
_entity.id
_entity.type
_entity.pdbx_description
1 polymer ?
#
loop_
_entity_poly.entity_id
_entity_poly.type
_entity_poly.pdbx_seq_one_letter_code
_entity_poly.pdbx_strand_id
1 'polypeptide(L)' 'MAEAEIQELLEEIQNLKEKLRDREAALPAHSVRPHQIQEIEELEEKIAALEGKLAGMIKD' A
#
# COMPACT_ATOMS: atom_id res chain seq x y z
N MET A 1 23.37 3.42 -4.11
CA MET A 1 22.56 3.74 -2.91
C MET A 1 21.13 4.04 -3.30
N ALA A 2 20.87 5.05 -4.16
CA ALA A 2 19.52 5.37 -4.63
C ALA A 2 18.79 4.18 -5.28
N GLU A 3 19.48 3.37 -6.09
CA GLU A 3 18.87 2.20 -6.76
C GLU A 3 18.40 1.11 -5.78
N ALA A 4 19.16 0.86 -4.71
CA ALA A 4 18.78 -0.10 -3.67
C ALA A 4 17.57 0.42 -2.87
N GLU A 5 17.54 1.71 -2.53
CA GLU A 5 16.40 2.32 -1.82
C GLU A 5 15.13 2.35 -2.70
N ILE A 6 15.27 2.59 -4.00
CA ILE A 6 14.17 2.49 -4.97
C ILE A 6 13.63 1.06 -5.02
N GLN A 7 14.52 0.06 -5.07
CA GLN A 7 14.12 -1.35 -5.10
C GLN A 7 13.41 -1.77 -3.81
N GLU A 8 13.92 -1.35 -2.64
CA GLU A 8 13.28 -1.59 -1.34
C GLU A 8 11.87 -0.97 -1.27
N LEU A 9 11.70 0.27 -1.77
CA LEU A 9 10.39 0.92 -1.83
C LEU A 9 9.43 0.19 -2.76
N LEU A 10 9.89 -0.27 -3.92
CA LEU A 10 9.08 -1.06 -4.85
C LEU A 10 8.61 -2.37 -4.22
N GLU A 11 9.50 -3.09 -3.55
CA GLU A 11 9.15 -4.33 -2.83
C GLU A 11 8.17 -4.06 -1.69
N GLU A 12 8.36 -3.00 -0.90
CA GLU A 12 7.42 -2.65 0.17
C GLU A 12 6.04 -2.29 -0.39
N ILE A 13 5.98 -1.47 -1.45
CA ILE A 13 4.71 -1.11 -2.12
C ILE A 13 4.02 -2.37 -2.64
N GLN A 14 4.75 -3.29 -3.27
CA GLN A 14 4.17 -4.52 -3.80
C GLN A 14 3.60 -5.41 -2.68
N ASN A 15 4.36 -5.59 -1.59
CA ASN A 15 3.89 -6.34 -0.42
C ASN A 15 2.64 -5.71 0.22
N LEU A 16 2.55 -4.37 0.26
CA LEU A 16 1.38 -3.68 0.79
C LEU A 16 0.17 -3.82 -0.14
N LYS A 17 0.36 -3.77 -1.46
CA LYS A 17 -0.70 -4.01 -2.44
C LYS A 17 -1.23 -5.45 -2.40
N GLU A 18 -0.37 -6.43 -2.09
CA GLU A 18 -0.81 -7.80 -1.83
C GLU A 18 -1.68 -7.88 -0.58
N LYS A 19 -1.24 -7.28 0.53
CA LYS A 19 -2.04 -7.22 1.77
C LYS A 19 -3.38 -6.50 1.57
N LEU A 20 -3.40 -5.41 0.81
CA LEU A 20 -4.62 -4.67 0.49
C LEU A 20 -5.60 -5.58 -0.26
N ARG A 21 -5.15 -6.25 -1.33
CA ARG A 21 -5.98 -7.20 -2.08
C ARG A 21 -6.52 -8.33 -1.22
N ASP A 22 -5.71 -8.88 -0.32
CA ASP A 22 -6.15 -9.93 0.60
C ASP A 22 -7.23 -9.44 1.57
N ARG A 23 -7.12 -8.19 2.06
CA ARG A 23 -8.12 -7.58 2.95
C ARG A 23 -9.42 -7.26 2.22
N GLU A 24 -9.33 -6.70 1.02
CA GLU A 24 -10.50 -6.45 0.16
C GLU A 24 -11.23 -7.76 -0.18
N ALA A 25 -10.48 -8.81 -0.53
CA ALA A 25 -11.05 -10.12 -0.83
C ALA A 25 -11.70 -10.80 0.39
N ALA A 26 -11.24 -10.48 1.60
CA ALA A 26 -11.80 -10.98 2.84
C ALA A 26 -13.06 -10.20 3.32
N LEU A 27 -13.44 -9.11 2.65
CA LEU A 27 -14.60 -8.33 3.04
C LEU A 27 -15.91 -9.14 2.86
N PRO A 28 -16.81 -9.12 3.86
CA PRO A 28 -18.12 -9.74 3.72
C PRO A 28 -19.03 -8.93 2.78
N ALA A 29 -19.70 -9.60 1.85
CA ALA A 29 -20.53 -8.98 0.80
C ALA A 29 -21.67 -8.07 1.31
N HIS A 30 -22.12 -8.25 2.56
CA HIS A 30 -23.30 -7.56 3.09
C HIS A 30 -23.09 -6.87 4.44
N SER A 31 -21.93 -7.02 5.09
CA SER A 31 -21.74 -6.48 6.44
C SER A 31 -20.29 -6.10 6.73
N VAL A 32 -19.77 -5.13 5.97
CA VAL A 32 -18.45 -4.57 6.24
C VAL A 32 -18.50 -3.75 7.52
N ARG A 33 -17.56 -4.02 8.43
CA ARG A 33 -17.45 -3.33 9.73
C ARG A 33 -16.52 -2.12 9.58
N PRO A 34 -16.73 -1.04 10.35
CA PRO A 34 -15.87 0.15 10.27
C PRO A 34 -14.38 -0.15 10.39
N HIS A 35 -13.97 -1.01 11.32
CA HIS A 35 -12.55 -1.40 11.46
C HIS A 35 -11.96 -2.05 10.21
N GLN A 36 -12.76 -2.80 9.43
CA GLN A 36 -12.29 -3.43 8.20
C GLN A 36 -12.04 -2.39 7.10
N ILE A 37 -12.85 -1.32 7.06
CA ILE A 37 -12.61 -0.18 6.18
C ILE A 37 -11.37 0.59 6.64
N GLN A 38 -11.25 0.88 7.94
CA GLN A 38 -10.09 1.59 8.48
C GLN A 38 -8.77 0.87 8.17
N GLU A 39 -8.73 -0.46 8.30
CA GLU A 39 -7.56 -1.26 7.93
C GLU A 39 -7.18 -1.14 6.45
N ILE A 40 -8.18 -1.00 5.57
CA ILE A 40 -7.99 -0.80 4.13
C ILE A 40 -7.49 0.62 3.86
N GLU A 41 -8.13 1.63 4.44
CA GLU A 41 -7.75 3.04 4.30
C GLU A 41 -6.31 3.28 4.77
N GLU A 42 -5.90 2.69 5.91
CA GLU A 42 -4.52 2.77 6.41
C GLU A 42 -3.50 2.16 5.44
N LEU A 43 -3.85 1.05 4.79
CA LEU A 43 -2.99 0.42 3.78
C LEU A 43 -2.89 1.29 2.52
N GLU A 44 -4.01 1.84 2.05
CA GLU A 44 -4.06 2.75 0.90
C GLU A 44 -3.23 4.03 1.15
N GLU A 45 -3.39 4.66 2.31
CA GLU A 45 -2.61 5.84 2.70
C GLU A 45 -1.12 5.55 2.73
N LYS A 46 -0.72 4.39 3.29
CA LYS A 46 0.69 4.00 3.34
C LYS A 46 1.26 3.75 1.93
N ILE A 47 0.50 3.09 1.06
CA ILE A 47 0.91 2.88 -0.34
C ILE A 47 1.08 4.22 -1.04
N ALA A 48 0.12 5.14 -0.92
CA ALA A 48 0.17 6.45 -1.55
C ALA A 48 1.38 7.28 -1.09
N ALA A 49 1.70 7.23 0.21
CA ALA A 49 2.88 7.90 0.75
C ALA A 49 4.20 7.35 0.17
N LEU A 50 4.33 6.02 0.07
CA LEU A 50 5.52 5.37 -0.49
C LEU A 50 5.64 5.60 -2.00
N GLU A 51 4.53 5.54 -2.75
CA GLU A 51 4.49 5.88 -4.17
C GLU A 51 4.87 7.33 -4.42
N GLY A 52 4.43 8.26 -3.56
CA GLY A 52 4.82 9.65 -3.60
C GLY A 52 6.33 9.84 -3.37
N LYS A 53 6.89 9.16 -2.37
CA LYS A 53 8.35 9.16 -2.11
C LYS A 53 9.11 8.63 -3.33
N LEU A 54 8.72 7.47 -3.85
CA LEU A 54 9.34 6.85 -5.02
C LEU A 54 9.28 7.77 -6.25
N ALA A 55 8.13 8.39 -6.50
CA ALA A 55 7.96 9.34 -7.59
C ALA A 55 8.85 10.59 -7.45
N GLY A 56 9.13 11.03 -6.23
CA GLY A 56 10.13 12.06 -5.95
C GLY A 56 11.53 11.61 -6.36
N MET A 57 11.93 10.40 -5.94
CA MET A 57 13.26 9.85 -6.20
C MET A 57 13.56 9.56 -7.68
N ILE A 58 12.53 9.32 -8.51
CA ILE A 58 12.69 9.06 -9.96
C ILE A 58 12.77 10.36 -10.78
N LYS A 59 12.26 11.47 -10.25
CA LYS A 59 12.19 12.76 -10.94
C LYS A 59 13.45 13.62 -10.77
N ASP A 60 14.27 13.31 -9.78
CA ASP A 60 15.56 13.96 -9.49
C ASP A 60 16.72 13.29 -10.26
#